data_AF-A0A061ERY5-F1
#
_entry.id   AF-A0A061ERY5-F1
#
_cell.length_a   1.000
_cell.length_b   1.000
_cell.length_c   1.000
_cell.angle_alpha   90.00
_cell.angle_beta   90.00
_cell.angle_gamma   90.00
#
_symmetry.space_group_name_H-M   'P 1'
#
loop_
_entity.id
_entity.type
_entity.pdbx_description
1 polymer ?
#
loop_
_entity_poly.entity_id
_entity_poly.type
_entity_poly.pdbx_seq_one_letter_code
_entity_poly.pdbx_strand_id
1 'polypeptide(L)'
;MSAEFEIGDKGNKISYETEAKGFNPGLIVLLVVVGLLLVFLVGNYALYLYAQKSLPPRKKKPVSKKKMKKERLKQGVSAPGE
;
A
#
# COMPACT_ATOMS: atom_id res chain seq x y z
N MET A 1 64.81 -9.80 -23.63
CA MET A 1 64.40 -8.44 -23.99
C MET A 1 62.91 -8.52 -24.30
N SER A 2 62.12 -7.84 -23.48
CA SER A 2 60.71 -7.45 -23.63
C SER A 2 59.66 -8.54 -23.92
N ALA A 3 58.99 -8.95 -22.85
CA ALA A 3 57.61 -9.40 -22.91
C ALA A 3 56.72 -8.17 -23.12
N GLU A 4 56.17 -8.01 -24.31
CA GLU A 4 55.13 -7.02 -24.60
C GLU A 4 53.78 -7.61 -24.16
N PHE A 5 53.34 -7.23 -22.96
CA PHE A 5 52.01 -7.53 -22.44
C PHE A 5 51.06 -6.45 -22.97
N GLU A 6 50.23 -6.79 -23.96
CA GLU A 6 49.08 -5.96 -24.36
C GLU A 6 48.03 -5.98 -23.24
N ILE A 7 48.11 -5.01 -22.33
CA ILE A 7 46.97 -4.62 -21.50
C ILE A 7 46.10 -3.73 -22.38
N GLY A 8 45.14 -4.33 -23.06
CA GLY A 8 44.00 -3.61 -23.59
C GLY A 8 43.23 -2.99 -22.43
N ASP A 9 43.55 -1.73 -22.14
CA ASP A 9 42.83 -0.87 -21.21
C ASP A 9 41.36 -0.81 -21.62
N LYS A 10 40.52 -1.61 -20.94
CA LYS A 10 39.07 -1.46 -21.01
C LYS A 10 38.71 -0.26 -20.16
N GLY A 11 39.04 0.92 -20.70
CA GLY A 11 38.65 2.21 -20.18
C GLY A 11 37.16 2.20 -19.88
N ASN A 12 36.86 2.34 -18.60
CA ASN A 12 35.53 2.51 -18.05
C ASN A 12 34.86 3.71 -18.74
N LYS A 13 34.01 3.46 -19.74
CA LYS A 13 33.13 4.48 -20.33
C LYS A 13 32.05 4.80 -19.30
N ILE A 14 32.39 5.62 -18.31
CA ILE A 14 31.39 6.35 -17.55
C ILE A 14 30.86 7.42 -18.50
N SER A 15 29.80 7.07 -19.21
CA SER A 15 29.07 7.99 -20.07
C SER A 15 28.35 9.01 -19.19
N TYR A 16 29.01 10.12 -18.87
CA TYR A 16 28.36 11.36 -18.45
C TYR A 16 28.01 12.19 -19.68
N GLU A 17 27.27 11.57 -20.60
CA GLU A 17 26.49 12.34 -21.58
C GLU A 17 25.24 12.82 -20.86
N THR A 18 25.37 13.95 -20.17
CA THR A 18 24.20 14.73 -19.75
C THR A 18 23.69 15.47 -20.98
N GLU A 19 23.25 14.73 -22.00
CA GLU A 19 22.38 15.30 -23.01
C GLU A 19 21.11 15.72 -22.28
N ALA A 20 20.85 17.02 -22.24
CA ALA A 20 19.59 17.59 -21.76
C ALA A 20 18.46 17.24 -22.75
N LYS A 21 18.24 15.95 -22.98
CA LYS A 21 17.13 15.42 -23.74
C LYS A 21 15.92 15.53 -22.84
N GLY A 22 15.09 16.53 -23.10
CA GLY A 22 13.87 16.79 -22.34
C GLY A 22 13.02 15.53 -22.19
N PHE A 23 12.22 15.47 -21.13
CA PHE A 23 11.39 14.30 -20.84
C PHE A 23 10.51 13.94 -22.05
N ASN A 24 10.56 12.66 -22.45
CA ASN A 24 9.73 12.14 -23.53
C ASN A 24 8.25 12.34 -23.16
N PRO A 25 7.40 12.87 -24.06
CA PRO A 25 5.97 13.04 -23.81
C PRO A 25 5.29 11.74 -23.31
N GLY A 26 5.69 10.57 -23.82
CA GLY A 26 5.19 9.28 -23.36
C GLY A 26 5.55 8.97 -21.91
N LEU A 27 6.76 9.35 -21.47
CA LEU A 27 7.17 9.20 -20.06
C LEU A 27 6.41 10.17 -19.16
N ILE A 28 6.19 11.41 -19.60
CA ILE A 28 5.40 12.39 -18.85
C ILE A 28 3.97 11.86 -18.67
N VAL A 29 3.35 11.38 -19.74
CA VAL A 29 1.99 10.83 -19.69
C VAL A 29 1.93 9.61 -18.77
N LEU A 30 2.92 8.71 -18.83
CA LEU A 30 2.98 7.55 -17.93
C LEU A 30 3.04 7.98 -16.46
N LEU A 31 3.91 8.93 -16.13
CA LEU A 31 4.03 9.47 -14.77
C LEU A 31 2.75 10.15 -14.31
N VAL A 32 2.10 10.93 -15.19
CA VAL A 32 0.84 11.61 -14.85
C VAL A 32 -0.28 10.61 -14.61
N VAL A 33 -0.46 9.62 -15.49
CA VAL A 33 -1.54 8.62 -15.35
C VAL A 33 -1.31 7.76 -14.10
N VAL A 34 -0.09 7.25 -13.91
CA VAL A 34 0.24 6.44 -12.72
C VAL A 34 0.11 7.27 -11.44
N GLY A 35 0.60 8.51 -11.45
CA GLY A 35 0.50 9.43 -10.31
C GLY A 35 -0.95 9.76 -9.96
N LEU A 36 -1.78 10.04 -10.97
CA LEU A 36 -3.20 10.36 -10.77
C LEU A 36 -3.96 9.15 -10.20
N LEU A 37 -3.69 7.94 -10.70
CA LEU A 37 -4.27 6.71 -10.15
C LEU A 37 -3.81 6.45 -8.70
N LEU A 38 -2.53 6.64 -8.40
CA LEU A 38 -2.01 6.47 -7.04
C LEU A 38 -2.64 7.47 -6.06
N VAL A 39 -2.69 8.76 -6.42
CA VAL A 39 -3.31 9.79 -5.59
C VAL A 39 -4.80 9.50 -5.39
N PHE A 40 -5.49 9.06 -6.44
CA PHE A 40 -6.90 8.70 -6.36
C PHE A 40 -7.14 7.50 -5.43
N LEU A 41 -6.35 6.43 -5.55
CA LEU A 41 -6.46 5.25 -4.68
C LEU A 41 -6.10 5.57 -3.24
N VAL A 42 -4.96 6.22 -3.01
CA VAL A 42 -4.48 6.55 -1.67
C VAL A 42 -5.41 7.56 -1.00
N GLY A 43 -5.83 8.61 -1.70
CA GLY A 43 -6.78 9.59 -1.20
C GLY A 43 -8.13 8.95 -0.83
N ASN A 44 -8.65 8.08 -1.69
CA ASN A 44 -9.90 7.37 -1.41
C ASN A 44 -9.77 6.38 -0.25
N TYR A 45 -8.64 5.66 -0.16
CA TYR A 45 -8.39 4.73 0.93
C TYR A 45 -8.19 5.46 2.26
N ALA A 46 -7.46 6.57 2.26
CA ALA A 46 -7.30 7.43 3.44
C ALA A 46 -8.64 8.00 3.90
N LEU A 47 -9.49 8.45 2.96
CA LEU A 47 -10.82 8.93 3.27
C LEU A 47 -11.72 7.81 3.80
N TYR A 48 -11.63 6.60 3.26
CA TYR A 48 -12.32 5.41 3.76
C TYR A 48 -11.92 5.08 5.20
N LEU A 49 -10.62 5.10 5.49
CA LEU A 49 -10.12 4.87 6.85
C LEU A 49 -10.52 6.00 7.81
N TYR A 50 -10.49 7.25 7.35
CA TYR A 50 -10.92 8.39 8.14
C TYR A 50 -12.42 8.31 8.46
N ALA A 51 -13.23 8.03 7.44
CA ALA A 51 -14.66 7.81 7.60
C ALA A 51 -14.93 6.64 8.55
N GLN A 52 -14.19 5.53 8.49
CA GLN A 52 -14.35 4.44 9.46
C GLN A 52 -14.02 4.83 10.90
N LYS A 53 -13.08 5.75 11.11
CA LYS A 53 -12.76 6.27 12.44
C LYS A 53 -13.84 7.22 12.96
N SER A 54 -14.46 8.01 12.09
CA SER A 54 -15.55 8.93 12.46
C SER A 54 -16.93 8.25 12.47
N LEU A 55 -17.09 7.17 11.71
CA LEU A 55 -18.28 6.35 11.71
C LEU A 55 -18.27 5.53 13.00
N PRO A 56 -19.29 5.65 13.86
CA PRO A 56 -19.39 4.81 15.03
C PRO A 56 -19.32 3.34 14.60
N PRO A 57 -18.59 2.48 15.35
CA PRO A 57 -18.45 1.07 15.00
C PRO A 57 -19.84 0.54 14.74
N ARG A 58 -20.07 0.03 13.51
CA ARG A 58 -21.39 -0.42 13.03
C ARG A 58 -22.04 -1.18 14.18
N LYS A 59 -22.98 -0.54 14.88
CA LYS A 59 -23.61 -1.15 16.05
C LYS A 59 -24.24 -2.41 15.50
N LYS A 60 -23.65 -3.57 15.80
CA LYS A 60 -24.28 -4.86 15.51
C LYS A 60 -25.68 -4.71 16.05
N LYS A 61 -26.70 -4.90 15.19
CA LYS A 61 -28.11 -4.68 15.57
C LYS A 61 -28.26 -5.25 16.98
N PRO A 62 -28.64 -4.42 17.98
CA PRO A 62 -28.62 -4.87 19.36
C PRO A 62 -29.43 -6.15 19.39
N VAL A 63 -28.75 -7.24 19.74
CA VAL A 63 -29.38 -8.55 19.73
C VAL A 63 -30.49 -8.45 20.74
N SER A 64 -31.74 -8.62 20.30
CA SER A 64 -32.91 -8.56 21.17
C SER A 64 -32.62 -9.37 22.43
N LYS A 65 -33.03 -8.86 23.59
CA LYS A 65 -32.81 -9.52 24.89
C LYS A 65 -33.23 -11.00 24.85
N LYS A 66 -34.23 -11.35 24.03
CA LYS A 66 -34.67 -12.73 23.77
C LYS A 66 -33.61 -13.59 23.08
N LYS A 67 -32.87 -13.03 22.09
CA LYS A 67 -31.78 -13.72 21.39
C LYS A 67 -30.53 -13.83 22.27
N MET A 68 -30.18 -12.78 23.02
CA MET A 68 -29.07 -12.84 23.99
C MET A 68 -29.33 -13.88 25.09
N LYS A 69 -30.55 -13.94 25.63
CA LYS A 69 -30.92 -14.97 26.61
C LYS A 69 -30.85 -16.37 25.99
N LYS A 70 -31.32 -16.54 24.75
CA LYS A 70 -31.25 -17.82 24.02
C LYS A 70 -29.81 -18.28 23.75
N GLU A 71 -28.91 -17.36 23.37
CA GLU A 71 -27.49 -17.69 23.20
C GLU A 71 -26.79 -17.96 24.54
N ARG A 72 -27.05 -17.17 25.59
CA ARG A 72 -26.52 -17.42 26.94
C ARG A 72 -27.01 -18.76 27.54
N LEU A 73 -28.25 -19.15 27.27
CA LEU A 73 -28.79 -20.46 27.67
C LEU A 73 -28.17 -21.62 26.87
N LYS A 74 -27.82 -21.40 25.60
CA LYS A 74 -27.14 -22.40 24.75
C LYS A 74 -25.65 -22.54 25.07
N GLN A 75 -25.01 -21.44 25.48
CA GLN A 75 -23.59 -21.41 25.84
C GLN A 75 -23.32 -21.94 27.24
N GLY A 76 -24.36 -22.23 28.05
CA GLY A 76 -24.20 -22.79 29.39
C GLY A 76 -23.35 -21.87 30.26
N VAL A 77 -23.92 -20.76 30.73
CA VAL A 77 -23.23 -19.91 31.69
C VAL A 77 -23.08 -20.70 32.99
N SER A 78 -21.84 -21.01 33.41
CA SER A 78 -21.59 -21.50 34.77
C SER A 78 -22.05 -20.43 35.75
N ALA A 79 -22.73 -20.84 36.81
CA ALA A 79 -23.26 -19.91 37.80
C ALA A 79 -22.13 -19.02 38.34
N PRO A 80 -22.35 -17.70 38.49
CA PRO A 80 -21.40 -16.83 39.18
C PRO A 80 -21.45 -17.17 40.67
N GLY A 81 -20.69 -18.17 41.09
CA GLY A 81 -20.72 -18.70 42.45
C GLY A 81 -20.08 -20.07 42.66
N GLU A 82 -19.12 -20.48 41.82
CA GLU A 82 -18.11 -21.53 42.13
C GLU A 82 -16.71 -20.91 42.04
#